data_AF-A0A7R9LEI0-F1
#
_entry.id   AF-A0A7R9LEI0-F1
#
_cell.length_a   1.000
_cell.length_b   1.000
_cell.length_c   1.000
_cell.angle_alpha   90.00
_cell.angle_beta   90.00
_cell.angle_gamma   90.00
#
_symmetry.space_group_name_H-M   'P 1'
#
loop_
_entity.id
_entity.type
_entity.pdbx_description
1 polymer ?
#
loop_
_entity_poly.entity_id
_entity_poly.type
_entity_poly.pdbx_seq_one_letter_code
_entity_poly.pdbx_strand_id
1 'polypeptide(L)'
;QDLWTRYVKSTEYHDQYFGNDMFGKEGYRQIKCPVIIIFGEKDQITDTEQCLHLNRHIRGSKLMRFPTAGHDFHQRFTLKFKIICEELFSKV
;
A
#
# COMPACT_ATOMS: atom_id res chain seq x y z
N GLN A 1 -31.12 4.51 7.26
CA GLN A 1 -30.18 5.39 6.52
C GLN A 1 -29.80 4.65 5.26
N ASP A 2 -30.06 5.23 4.10
CA ASP A 2 -29.87 4.57 2.81
C ASP A 2 -28.37 4.35 2.50
N LEU A 3 -28.06 3.27 1.77
CA LEU A 3 -26.68 2.87 1.44
C LEU A 3 -25.96 3.94 0.63
N TRP A 4 -26.66 4.66 -0.25
CA TRP A 4 -26.08 5.73 -1.05
C TRP A 4 -25.59 6.88 -0.17
N THR A 5 -26.39 7.29 0.81
CA THR A 5 -25.98 8.36 1.74
C THR A 5 -24.75 7.99 2.54
N ARG A 6 -24.60 6.71 2.92
CA ARG A 6 -23.39 6.24 3.62
C ARG A 6 -22.18 6.20 2.70
N TYR A 7 -22.35 5.78 1.45
CA TYR A 7 -21.29 5.78 0.45
C TYR A 7 -20.79 7.20 0.18
N VAL A 8 -21.69 8.14 -0.11
CA VAL A 8 -21.34 9.56 -0.38
C VAL A 8 -20.56 10.16 0.81
N LYS A 9 -21.05 9.95 2.04
CA LYS A 9 -20.33 10.41 3.24
C LYS A 9 -18.97 9.76 3.42
N SER A 10 -18.83 8.49 3.05
CA SER A 10 -17.54 7.79 3.11
C SER A 10 -16.56 8.37 2.10
N THR A 11 -17.02 8.71 0.89
CA THR A 11 -16.18 9.37 -0.12
C THR A 11 -15.78 10.78 0.31
N GLU A 12 -16.70 11.57 0.88
CA GLU A 12 -16.38 12.91 1.42
C GLU A 12 -15.36 12.83 2.56
N TYR A 13 -15.54 11.88 3.48
CA TYR A 13 -14.56 11.63 4.54
C TYR A 13 -13.22 11.20 3.96
N HIS A 14 -13.22 10.29 2.98
CA HIS A 14 -11.98 9.84 2.37
C HIS A 14 -11.24 11.00 1.70
N ASP A 15 -11.94 11.86 0.96
CA ASP A 15 -11.36 13.01 0.28
C ASP A 15 -10.82 14.06 1.29
N GLN A 16 -11.55 14.30 2.38
CA GLN A 16 -11.13 15.24 3.43
C GLN A 16 -9.81 14.82 4.12
N TYR A 17 -9.60 13.53 4.34
CA TYR A 17 -8.46 13.02 5.11
C TYR A 17 -7.32 12.44 4.27
N PHE A 18 -7.60 12.00 3.04
CA PHE A 18 -6.64 11.35 2.14
C PHE A 18 -6.49 12.07 0.79
N GLY A 19 -7.08 13.27 0.62
CA GLY A 19 -7.20 13.95 -0.67
C GLY A 19 -5.89 14.28 -1.42
N ASN A 20 -4.73 14.13 -0.79
CA ASN A 20 -3.43 14.32 -1.45
C ASN A 20 -2.56 13.04 -1.48
N ASP A 21 -2.56 12.24 -0.41
CA ASP A 21 -1.93 10.91 -0.36
C ASP A 21 -2.45 10.06 0.83
N MET A 22 -2.02 8.79 0.92
CA MET A 22 -2.51 7.81 1.90
C MET A 22 -2.23 8.14 3.38
N PHE A 23 -1.17 8.87 3.71
CA PHE A 23 -0.72 9.00 5.11
C PHE A 23 -0.56 10.45 5.57
N GLY A 24 -0.49 11.39 4.64
CA GLY A 24 -0.07 12.76 4.88
C GLY A 24 1.36 12.85 5.43
N LYS A 25 1.89 14.07 5.43
CA LYS A 25 3.26 14.34 5.91
C LYS A 25 3.52 13.85 7.34
N GLU A 26 2.56 14.02 8.24
CA GLU A 26 2.70 13.61 9.64
C GLU A 26 2.47 12.11 9.85
N GLY A 27 1.68 11.43 9.01
CA GLY A 27 1.50 9.97 9.12
C GLY A 27 2.76 9.20 8.73
N TYR A 28 3.46 9.62 7.66
CA TYR A 28 4.73 8.99 7.28
C TYR A 28 5.77 9.04 8.40
N ARG A 29 5.81 10.13 9.18
CA ARG A 29 6.75 10.29 10.31
C ARG A 29 6.46 9.34 11.46
N GLN A 30 5.22 8.87 11.61
CA GLN A 30 4.81 7.97 12.69
C GLN A 30 5.16 6.51 12.41
N ILE A 31 5.45 6.14 11.16
CA ILE A 31 5.87 4.79 10.81
C ILE A 31 7.31 4.57 11.29
N LYS A 32 7.47 3.75 12.33
CA LYS A 32 8.77 3.41 12.94
C LYS A 32 9.19 1.95 12.72
N CYS A 33 8.28 1.11 12.23
CA CYS A 33 8.53 -0.30 12.00
C CYS A 33 9.16 -0.56 10.62
N PRO A 34 9.80 -1.72 10.42
CA PRO A 34 10.20 -2.17 9.09
C PRO A 34 9.00 -2.27 8.14
N VAL A 35 9.16 -1.79 6.90
CA VAL A 35 8.11 -1.82 5.87
C VAL A 35 8.64 -2.43 4.59
N ILE A 36 7.88 -3.36 4.02
CA ILE A 36 8.06 -3.85 2.64
C ILE A 36 6.81 -3.48 1.85
N ILE A 37 7.01 -2.84 0.70
CA ILE A 37 5.98 -2.50 -0.27
C ILE A 37 6.10 -3.52 -1.40
N ILE A 38 5.06 -4.32 -1.61
CA ILE A 38 4.99 -5.32 -2.69
C ILE A 38 4.09 -4.75 -3.79
N PHE A 39 4.62 -4.60 -5.00
CA PHE A 39 3.89 -4.04 -6.13
C PHE A 39 3.94 -4.95 -7.35
N GLY A 40 2.77 -5.28 -7.89
CA GLY A 40 2.64 -5.93 -9.18
C GLY A 40 2.50 -4.89 -10.29
N GLU A 41 3.38 -4.88 -11.29
CA GLU A 41 3.38 -3.83 -12.32
C GLU A 41 2.21 -3.93 -13.32
N LYS A 42 1.43 -5.01 -13.27
CA LYS A 42 0.18 -5.17 -14.02
C LYS A 42 -1.05 -4.81 -13.17
N ASP A 43 -0.87 -4.20 -12.00
CA ASP A 43 -1.97 -3.68 -11.20
C ASP A 43 -2.71 -2.59 -11.98
N GLN A 44 -4.04 -2.69 -12.03
CA GLN A 44 -4.94 -1.76 -12.73
C GLN A 44 -5.60 -0.76 -11.77
N ILE A 45 -5.38 -0.93 -10.47
CA ILE A 45 -5.96 -0.13 -9.38
C ILE A 45 -4.92 0.84 -8.84
N THR A 46 -3.70 0.35 -8.62
CA THR A 46 -2.59 1.14 -8.06
C THR A 46 -1.53 1.38 -9.13
N ASP A 47 -1.09 2.63 -9.31
CA ASP A 47 -0.05 2.95 -10.28
C ASP A 47 1.38 2.85 -9.68
N THR A 48 2.38 2.91 -10.56
CA THR A 48 3.79 2.82 -10.13
C THR A 48 4.22 4.04 -9.32
N GLU A 49 3.72 5.24 -9.61
CA GLU A 49 4.11 6.46 -8.90
C GLU A 49 3.60 6.47 -7.46
N GLN A 50 2.43 5.90 -7.18
CA GLN A 50 1.92 5.71 -5.83
C GLN A 50 2.87 4.84 -5.00
N CYS A 51 3.35 3.72 -5.55
CA CYS A 51 4.31 2.87 -4.85
C CYS A 51 5.68 3.55 -4.66
N LEU A 52 6.15 4.30 -5.65
CA LEU A 52 7.37 5.09 -5.54
C LEU A 52 7.22 6.22 -4.50
N HIS A 53 6.07 6.90 -4.46
CA HIS A 53 5.74 7.92 -3.48
C HIS A 53 5.79 7.36 -2.07
N LEU A 54 5.17 6.21 -1.82
CA LEU A 54 5.26 5.52 -0.53
C LEU A 54 6.70 5.19 -0.16
N ASN A 55 7.48 4.62 -1.08
CA ASN A 55 8.86 4.24 -0.80
C ASN A 55 9.80 5.45 -0.57
N ARG A 56 9.48 6.61 -1.16
CA ARG A 56 10.21 7.86 -0.93
C ARG A 56 9.95 8.43 0.47
N HIS A 57 8.73 8.29 0.99
CA HIS A 57 8.31 8.94 2.23
C HIS A 57 8.38 8.04 3.48
N ILE A 58 8.24 6.72 3.32
CA ILE A 58 8.39 5.78 4.43
C ILE A 58 9.87 5.50 4.65
N ARG A 59 10.43 6.04 5.74
CA ARG A 59 11.86 5.89 6.04
C ARG A 59 12.23 4.43 6.23
N GLY A 60 13.18 3.94 5.42
CA GLY A 60 13.72 2.59 5.53
C GLY A 60 12.82 1.50 4.93
N SER A 61 11.76 1.87 4.19
CA SER A 61 10.97 0.90 3.45
C SER A 61 11.78 0.25 2.32
N LYS A 62 11.37 -0.95 1.94
CA LYS A 62 11.87 -1.64 0.74
C LYS A 62 10.73 -1.82 -0.25
N LEU A 63 10.96 -1.45 -1.51
CA LEU A 63 10.02 -1.68 -2.60
C LEU A 63 10.43 -2.91 -3.42
N MET A 64 9.53 -3.88 -3.53
CA MET A 64 9.68 -5.08 -4.35
C MET A 64 8.69 -5.03 -5.51
N ARG A 65 9.21 -4.96 -6.74
CA ARG A 65 8.41 -4.87 -7.97
C ARG A 65 8.35 -6.21 -8.69
N PHE A 66 7.16 -6.59 -9.15
CA PHE A 66 6.90 -7.86 -9.83
C PHE A 66 6.25 -7.60 -11.19
N PRO A 67 7.03 -7.63 -12.30
CA PRO A 67 6.55 -7.25 -13.65
C PRO A 67 5.36 -8.06 -14.18
N THR A 68 5.16 -9.27 -13.67
CA THR A 68 4.09 -10.18 -14.14
C THR A 68 2.87 -10.24 -13.23
N ALA A 69 2.91 -9.59 -12.07
CA ALA A 69 1.84 -9.63 -11.08
C ALA A 69 0.93 -8.40 -11.17
N GLY A 70 -0.33 -8.55 -10.73
CA GLY A 70 -1.26 -7.44 -10.52
C GLY A 70 -1.57 -7.24 -9.04
N HIS A 71 -2.73 -6.67 -8.76
CA HIS A 71 -3.22 -6.38 -7.41
C HIS A 71 -3.33 -7.62 -6.50
N ASP A 72 -3.57 -8.77 -7.12
CA ASP A 72 -3.80 -10.08 -6.49
C ASP A 72 -2.50 -10.86 -6.21
N PHE A 73 -1.35 -10.17 -6.05
CA PHE A 73 -0.05 -10.81 -5.85
C PHE A 73 -0.07 -11.88 -4.75
N HIS A 74 -0.72 -11.57 -3.62
CA HIS A 74 -0.84 -12.46 -2.46
C HIS A 74 -1.64 -13.74 -2.75
N GLN A 75 -2.55 -13.72 -3.74
CA GLN A 75 -3.36 -14.87 -4.14
C GLN A 75 -2.69 -15.69 -5.24
N ARG A 76 -2.01 -15.03 -6.19
CA ARG A 76 -1.37 -15.70 -7.33
C ARG A 76 0.04 -16.22 -7.04
N PHE A 77 0.76 -15.54 -6.16
CA PHE A 77 2.15 -15.84 -5.83
C PHE A 77 2.28 -16.18 -4.34
N THR A 78 1.37 -17.01 -3.82
CA THR A 78 1.24 -17.37 -2.39
C THR A 78 2.57 -17.76 -1.74
N LEU A 79 3.36 -18.62 -2.39
CA LEU A 79 4.66 -19.06 -1.86
C LEU A 79 5.67 -17.90 -1.77
N LYS A 80 5.74 -17.04 -2.80
CA LYS A 80 6.63 -15.86 -2.78
C LYS A 80 6.18 -14.87 -1.72
N PHE A 81 4.88 -14.62 -1.63
CA PHE A 81 4.30 -13.74 -0.61
C PHE A 81 4.65 -14.25 0.79
N LYS A 82 4.46 -15.55 1.06
CA LYS A 82 4.85 -16.19 2.33
C LYS A 82 6.33 -15.95 2.66
N ILE A 83 7.23 -16.20 1.72
CA ILE A 83 8.68 -16.01 1.94
C ILE A 83 9.00 -14.55 2.27
N ILE A 84 8.43 -13.59 1.54
CA ILE A 84 8.62 -12.16 1.80
C ILE A 84 8.13 -11.79 3.21
N CYS A 85 6.99 -12.32 3.64
CA CYS A 85 6.51 -12.14 5.01
C CYS A 85 7.46 -12.74 6.04
N GLU A 86 7.94 -13.97 5.85
CA GLU A 86 8.91 -14.62 6.75
C GLU A 86 10.23 -13.83 6.85
N GLU A 87 10.71 -13.28 5.74
CA GLU A 87 11.89 -12.40 5.71
C GLU A 87 11.67 -11.06 6.42
N LEU A 88 10.45 -10.53 6.42
CA LEU A 88 10.09 -9.32 7.15
C LEU A 88 10.06 -9.59 8.65
N PHE A 89 9.36 -10.66 9.06
CA PHE A 89 9.14 -10.98 10.47
C PHE A 89 10.38 -11.55 11.17
N SER A 90 11.31 -12.18 10.44
CA SER A 90 12.60 -12.62 11.01
C SER A 90 13.56 -11.48 11.39
N LYS A 91 13.25 -10.23 10.99
CA LYS A 91 14.06 -9.03 11.28
C LYS A 91 13.50 -8.19 12.43
N VAL A 92 12.45 -8.68 13.09
CA VAL A 92 11.80 -8.09 14.27
C VAL A 92 12.15 -8.94 15.48
#